data_AF-A0A5N5VYN1-F1
#
_entry.id   AF-A0A5N5VYN1-F1
#
_cell.length_a   1.000
_cell.length_b   1.000
_cell.length_c   1.000
_cell.angle_alpha   90.00
_cell.angle_beta   90.00
_cell.angle_gamma   90.00
#
_symmetry.space_group_name_H-M   'P 1'
#
loop_
_entity.id
_entity.type
_entity.pdbx_description
1 polymer ?
#
loop_
_entity_poly.entity_id
_entity_poly.type
_entity_poly.pdbx_seq_one_letter_code
_entity_poly.pdbx_strand_id
1 'polypeptide(L)'
;MSGRAPMRGRGRGREALIAAGWSPERDAGYNALHGMLTAVSTVSPDGTVSWEPFPAAENALRSFHGLTVRPAGPGVEVAARGCVVDPARARFTVRAAADFGREIGVRLFPLGVTDTETPLFVDEEGRLFVADTGGWWVLGDSVEEGLAALAEGRAPRRIAAVDQGWRLGRLPAEDVVADLVKTGMVLVYVLHRHGLLATRAVRFRVVGLRGHGPVRLDEVFRLAPGSLDDSAETLLGNVREAVGEVPLGAAEKSVELLPGTSGRRPHPGVTCTVSAGRQGAEGIGVRLTAKTRTALEKGGGLAGALDELSGYASQRVLAPVGTSDTTATATATATASVASQG
;
A
#
# COMPACT_ATOMS: atom_id res chain seq x y z
N MET A 1 -33.41 26.64 36.15
CA MET A 1 -32.65 26.64 34.88
C MET A 1 -31.52 25.62 35.03
N SER A 2 -31.78 24.35 34.70
CA SER A 2 -30.76 23.30 34.79
C SER A 2 -30.11 23.10 33.44
N GLY A 3 -28.82 23.43 33.36
CA GLY A 3 -27.98 23.23 32.19
C GLY A 3 -27.80 21.74 31.90
N ARG A 4 -28.24 21.32 30.71
CA ARG A 4 -27.98 19.97 30.19
C ARG A 4 -26.60 20.00 29.54
N ALA A 5 -25.64 19.30 30.14
CA ALA A 5 -24.31 19.10 29.58
C ALA A 5 -24.40 18.38 28.20
N PRO A 6 -23.55 18.73 27.22
CA PRO A 6 -23.56 18.08 25.91
C PRO A 6 -23.03 16.65 26.02
N MET A 7 -23.86 15.68 25.66
CA MET A 7 -23.46 14.29 25.41
C MET A 7 -22.33 14.28 24.36
N ARG A 8 -21.16 13.84 24.80
CA ARG A 8 -19.95 13.65 23.97
C ARG A 8 -20.30 12.72 22.79
N GLY A 9 -19.93 13.12 21.57
CA GLY A 9 -20.32 12.53 20.27
C GLY A 9 -19.85 11.10 19.98
N ARG A 10 -20.21 10.13 20.82
CA ARG A 10 -20.17 8.70 20.51
C ARG A 10 -21.58 8.15 20.70
N GLY A 11 -22.44 8.30 19.69
CA GLY A 11 -23.79 7.74 19.74
C GLY A 11 -24.78 8.35 18.76
N ARG A 12 -24.60 9.62 18.38
CA ARG A 12 -25.56 10.34 17.53
C ARG A 12 -25.71 9.72 16.14
N GLY A 13 -24.61 9.22 15.58
CA GLY A 13 -24.64 8.53 14.29
C GLY A 13 -25.49 7.25 14.33
N ARG A 14 -25.32 6.41 15.36
CA ARG A 14 -26.12 5.19 15.52
C ARG A 14 -27.57 5.50 15.85
N GLU A 15 -27.83 6.52 16.66
CA GLU A 15 -29.19 7.05 16.90
C GLU A 15 -29.87 7.49 15.60
N ALA A 16 -29.13 8.13 14.67
CA ALA A 16 -29.66 8.51 13.37
C ALA A 16 -30.01 7.29 12.49
N LEU A 17 -29.24 6.21 12.56
CA LEU A 17 -29.58 4.95 11.90
C LEU A 17 -30.86 4.34 12.49
N ILE A 18 -30.96 4.27 13.82
CA ILE A 18 -32.15 3.76 14.51
C ILE A 18 -33.38 4.61 14.16
N ALA A 19 -33.24 5.95 14.15
CA ALA A 19 -34.30 6.86 13.75
C ALA A 19 -34.70 6.72 12.27
N ALA A 20 -33.79 6.27 11.40
CA ALA A 20 -34.08 5.93 10.02
C ALA A 20 -34.77 4.55 9.85
N GLY A 21 -34.94 3.79 10.95
CA GLY A 21 -35.59 2.48 10.96
C GLY A 21 -34.62 1.29 10.92
N TRP A 22 -33.34 1.50 11.27
CA TRP A 22 -32.37 0.41 11.36
C TRP A 22 -32.40 -0.28 12.73
N SER A 23 -32.24 -1.61 12.73
CA SER A 23 -31.93 -2.42 13.91
C SER A 23 -30.96 -3.56 13.52
N PRO A 24 -30.20 -4.13 14.47
CA PRO A 24 -29.29 -5.24 14.17
C PRO A 24 -29.95 -6.48 13.56
N GLU A 25 -31.23 -6.71 13.86
CA GLU A 25 -32.02 -7.86 13.39
C GLU A 25 -32.77 -7.56 12.07
N ARG A 26 -32.57 -6.38 11.49
CA ARG A 26 -33.28 -5.95 10.28
C ARG A 26 -32.85 -6.77 9.06
N ASP A 27 -33.83 -7.28 8.31
CA ASP A 27 -33.66 -7.80 6.96
C ASP A 27 -34.69 -7.17 6.01
N ALA A 28 -34.22 -6.38 5.06
CA ALA A 28 -35.02 -5.76 4.00
C ALA A 28 -35.52 -6.76 2.94
N GLY A 29 -35.08 -8.03 3.02
CA GLY A 29 -35.61 -9.16 2.27
C GLY A 29 -35.66 -8.90 0.77
N TYR A 30 -36.86 -9.05 0.19
CA TYR A 30 -37.09 -8.91 -1.24
C TYR A 30 -36.67 -7.55 -1.79
N ASN A 31 -36.87 -6.46 -1.04
CA ASN A 31 -36.53 -5.12 -1.52
C ASN A 31 -35.01 -4.96 -1.72
N ALA A 32 -34.20 -5.50 -0.79
CA ALA A 32 -32.75 -5.52 -0.93
C ALA A 32 -32.30 -6.30 -2.18
N LEU A 33 -32.87 -7.49 -2.39
CA LEU A 33 -32.57 -8.31 -3.56
C LEU A 33 -32.99 -7.63 -4.87
N HIS A 34 -34.16 -6.98 -4.89
CA HIS A 34 -34.63 -6.23 -6.05
C HIS A 34 -33.70 -5.05 -6.38
N GLY A 35 -33.28 -4.29 -5.36
CA GLY A 35 -32.30 -3.21 -5.53
C GLY A 35 -30.97 -3.72 -6.06
N MET A 36 -30.48 -4.84 -5.52
CA MET A 36 -29.25 -5.49 -5.98
C MET A 36 -29.35 -5.92 -7.45
N LEU A 37 -30.44 -6.58 -7.84
CA LEU A 37 -30.68 -7.00 -9.22
C LEU A 37 -30.77 -5.80 -10.18
N THR A 38 -31.39 -4.70 -9.73
CA THR A 38 -31.48 -3.46 -10.51
C THR A 38 -30.09 -2.84 -10.75
N ALA A 39 -29.20 -2.92 -9.76
CA ALA A 39 -27.81 -2.52 -9.97
C ALA A 39 -27.11 -3.45 -10.96
N VAL A 40 -27.19 -4.77 -10.75
CA VAL A 40 -26.55 -5.80 -11.60
C VAL A 40 -27.03 -5.76 -13.06
N SER A 41 -28.29 -5.40 -13.31
CA SER A 41 -28.80 -5.23 -14.68
C SER A 41 -28.22 -4.02 -15.41
N THR A 42 -27.43 -3.17 -14.74
CA THR A 42 -26.74 -2.04 -15.34
C THR A 42 -25.31 -2.43 -15.73
N VAL A 43 -25.01 -2.26 -17.02
CA VAL A 43 -23.66 -2.40 -17.57
C VAL A 43 -23.07 -1.02 -17.88
N SER A 44 -21.75 -0.94 -17.99
CA SER A 44 -21.08 0.27 -18.44
C SER A 44 -21.53 0.66 -19.85
N PRO A 45 -21.43 1.94 -20.25
CA PRO A 45 -21.87 2.38 -21.58
C PRO A 45 -21.20 1.65 -22.75
N ASP A 46 -19.97 1.19 -22.57
CA ASP A 46 -19.21 0.39 -23.54
C ASP A 46 -19.48 -1.13 -23.43
N GLY A 47 -20.33 -1.56 -22.49
CA GLY A 47 -20.71 -2.95 -22.26
C GLY A 47 -19.59 -3.83 -21.68
N THR A 48 -18.46 -3.25 -21.26
CA THR A 48 -17.27 -4.00 -20.84
C THR A 48 -17.23 -4.34 -19.35
N VAL A 49 -17.98 -3.62 -18.52
CA VAL A 49 -17.96 -3.77 -17.06
C VAL A 49 -19.40 -3.87 -16.53
N SER A 50 -19.63 -4.84 -15.66
CA SER A 50 -20.89 -5.02 -14.93
C SER A 50 -20.64 -5.10 -13.42
N TRP A 51 -21.71 -4.98 -12.64
CA TRP A 51 -21.64 -5.20 -11.20
C TRP A 51 -21.65 -6.69 -10.88
N GLU A 52 -20.72 -7.10 -10.01
CA GLU A 52 -20.66 -8.46 -9.47
C GLU A 52 -21.03 -8.44 -7.98
N PRO A 53 -22.18 -9.01 -7.58
CA PRO A 53 -22.54 -9.09 -6.18
C PRO A 53 -21.65 -10.11 -5.44
N PHE A 54 -21.49 -9.91 -4.14
CA PHE A 54 -20.75 -10.79 -3.23
C PHE A 54 -21.43 -10.80 -1.85
N PRO A 55 -21.15 -11.80 -0.99
CA PRO A 55 -21.89 -11.99 0.26
C PRO A 55 -21.94 -10.76 1.17
N ALA A 56 -20.83 -10.01 1.29
CA ALA A 56 -20.81 -8.79 2.10
C ALA A 56 -21.74 -7.69 1.56
N ALA A 57 -21.87 -7.56 0.23
CA ALA A 57 -22.81 -6.62 -0.38
C ALA A 57 -24.26 -7.03 -0.15
N GLU A 58 -24.57 -8.32 -0.29
CA GLU A 58 -25.93 -8.83 0.02
C GLU A 58 -26.28 -8.58 1.49
N ASN A 59 -25.38 -8.93 2.41
CA ASN A 59 -25.60 -8.72 3.85
C ASN A 59 -25.81 -7.24 4.20
N ALA A 60 -25.02 -6.35 3.59
CA ALA A 60 -25.19 -4.91 3.75
C ALA A 60 -26.55 -4.44 3.23
N LEU A 61 -26.97 -4.88 2.04
CA LEU A 61 -28.26 -4.50 1.49
C LEU A 61 -29.42 -5.06 2.31
N ARG A 62 -29.36 -6.31 2.76
CA ARG A 62 -30.36 -6.87 3.68
C ARG A 62 -30.49 -6.01 4.94
N SER A 63 -29.36 -5.62 5.52
CA SER A 63 -29.36 -4.84 6.76
C SER A 63 -29.83 -3.40 6.57
N PHE A 64 -29.47 -2.74 5.45
CA PHE A 64 -29.58 -1.28 5.32
C PHE A 64 -30.43 -0.78 4.13
N HIS A 65 -30.82 -1.61 3.18
CA HIS A 65 -31.56 -1.16 1.98
C HIS A 65 -32.86 -0.44 2.32
N GLY A 66 -33.12 0.69 1.66
CA GLY A 66 -34.32 1.51 1.85
C GLY A 66 -34.21 2.53 2.98
N LEU A 67 -33.11 2.54 3.74
CA LEU A 67 -32.90 3.55 4.77
C LEU A 67 -32.57 4.91 4.15
N THR A 68 -33.19 5.95 4.69
CA THR A 68 -32.81 7.35 4.45
C THR A 68 -32.26 7.93 5.74
N VAL A 69 -30.94 7.96 5.85
CA VAL A 69 -30.23 8.44 7.02
C VAL A 69 -30.06 9.95 6.90
N ARG A 70 -30.47 10.69 7.94
CA ARG A 70 -30.31 12.15 7.99
C ARG A 70 -29.06 12.53 8.77
N PRO A 71 -28.44 13.69 8.49
CA PRO A 71 -27.41 14.25 9.35
C PRO A 71 -27.89 14.35 10.81
N ALA A 72 -27.07 13.88 11.74
CA ALA A 72 -27.34 13.86 13.18
C ALA A 72 -26.99 15.19 13.88
N GLY A 73 -26.59 16.22 13.13
CA GLY A 73 -26.18 17.52 13.64
C GLY A 73 -25.27 18.27 12.66
N PRO A 74 -24.54 19.30 13.13
CA PRO A 74 -23.62 20.07 12.28
C PRO A 74 -22.38 19.30 11.81
N GLY A 75 -22.04 18.19 12.48
CA GLY A 75 -20.80 17.46 12.26
C GLY A 75 -19.85 17.50 13.46
N VAL A 76 -19.07 16.45 13.68
CA VAL A 76 -18.04 16.40 14.74
C VAL A 76 -16.70 16.92 14.24
N GLU A 77 -16.29 16.55 13.03
CA GLU A 77 -15.01 16.91 12.41
C GLU A 77 -15.21 17.56 11.04
N VAL A 78 -16.18 17.06 10.27
CA VAL A 78 -16.59 17.57 8.97
C VAL A 78 -18.11 17.74 8.95
N ALA A 79 -18.64 18.47 7.97
CA ALA A 79 -20.08 18.59 7.80
C ALA A 79 -20.75 17.21 7.74
N ALA A 80 -21.68 16.95 8.64
CA ALA A 80 -22.48 15.74 8.63
C ALA A 80 -23.30 15.66 7.34
N ARG A 81 -23.40 14.46 6.76
CA ARG A 81 -24.13 14.22 5.51
C ARG A 81 -25.18 13.14 5.69
N GLY A 82 -26.29 13.31 4.99
CA GLY A 82 -27.30 12.27 4.87
C GLY A 82 -26.94 11.29 3.76
N CYS A 83 -27.67 10.18 3.70
CA CYS A 83 -27.58 9.25 2.59
C CYS A 83 -28.87 8.46 2.40
N VAL A 84 -29.05 7.96 1.18
CA VAL A 84 -30.08 6.99 0.84
C VAL A 84 -29.39 5.69 0.46
N VAL A 85 -29.72 4.62 1.18
CA VAL A 85 -29.20 3.28 0.93
C VAL A 85 -30.08 2.60 -0.12
N ASP A 86 -29.78 2.89 -1.38
CA ASP A 86 -30.39 2.24 -2.53
C ASP A 86 -29.34 2.04 -3.64
N PRO A 87 -28.90 0.79 -3.90
CA PRO A 87 -27.85 0.50 -4.87
C PRO A 87 -28.26 0.93 -6.29
N ALA A 88 -29.56 1.01 -6.58
CA ALA A 88 -30.04 1.48 -7.86
C ALA A 88 -29.59 2.93 -8.10
N ARG A 89 -29.50 3.79 -7.08
CA ARG A 89 -29.12 5.20 -7.25
C ARG A 89 -27.68 5.39 -7.71
N ALA A 90 -26.78 4.46 -7.38
CA ALA A 90 -25.37 4.50 -7.78
C ALA A 90 -25.04 3.55 -8.96
N ARG A 91 -26.03 2.87 -9.56
CA ARG A 91 -25.82 1.82 -10.57
C ARG A 91 -25.02 2.26 -11.81
N PHE A 92 -25.11 3.52 -12.20
CA PHE A 92 -24.38 4.06 -13.36
C PHE A 92 -22.91 4.39 -13.08
N THR A 93 -22.44 4.20 -11.84
CA THR A 93 -21.05 4.46 -11.45
C THR A 93 -20.14 3.23 -11.62
N VAL A 94 -20.61 2.18 -12.29
CA VAL A 94 -19.93 0.88 -12.45
C VAL A 94 -18.50 1.00 -12.95
N ARG A 95 -18.24 1.89 -13.92
CA ARG A 95 -16.89 2.09 -14.45
C ARG A 95 -15.98 2.74 -13.42
N ALA A 96 -16.45 3.80 -12.78
CA ALA A 96 -15.69 4.49 -11.74
C ALA A 96 -15.39 3.56 -10.55
N ALA A 97 -16.34 2.72 -10.16
CA ALA A 97 -16.16 1.74 -9.10
C ALA A 97 -15.21 0.60 -9.50
N ALA A 98 -15.23 0.15 -10.76
CA ALA A 98 -14.28 -0.85 -11.23
C ALA A 98 -12.85 -0.29 -11.30
N ASP A 99 -12.69 0.97 -11.73
CA ASP A 99 -11.39 1.63 -11.75
C ASP A 99 -10.87 1.89 -10.33
N PHE A 100 -11.75 2.35 -9.43
CA PHE A 100 -11.45 2.53 -8.02
C PHE A 100 -11.09 1.19 -7.34
N GLY A 101 -11.95 0.19 -7.47
CA GLY A 101 -11.76 -1.15 -6.93
C GLY A 101 -10.49 -1.82 -7.44
N ARG A 102 -10.13 -1.62 -8.71
CA ARG A 102 -8.85 -2.10 -9.28
C ARG A 102 -7.65 -1.41 -8.63
N GLU A 103 -7.72 -0.11 -8.38
CA GLU A 103 -6.62 0.64 -7.76
C GLU A 103 -6.41 0.25 -6.29
N ILE A 104 -7.50 -0.03 -5.56
CA ILE A 104 -7.45 -0.45 -4.16
C ILE A 104 -7.47 -1.97 -3.97
N GLY A 105 -7.59 -2.72 -5.07
CA GLY A 105 -7.66 -4.18 -5.21
C GLY A 105 -8.64 -4.87 -4.28
N VAL A 106 -9.82 -4.27 -4.17
CA VAL A 106 -11.01 -4.94 -3.67
C VAL A 106 -12.12 -4.80 -4.70
N ARG A 107 -13.05 -5.75 -4.72
CA ARG A 107 -14.28 -5.57 -5.49
C ARG A 107 -15.19 -4.62 -4.75
N LEU A 108 -15.86 -3.74 -5.49
CA LEU A 108 -16.79 -2.77 -4.96
C LEU A 108 -18.19 -3.02 -5.51
N PHE A 109 -19.19 -2.83 -4.67
CA PHE A 109 -20.61 -2.89 -5.03
C PHE A 109 -21.30 -1.59 -4.59
N PRO A 110 -22.24 -1.03 -5.37
CA PRO A 110 -22.91 0.21 -4.99
C PRO A 110 -23.81 -0.07 -3.79
N LEU A 111 -23.73 0.79 -2.78
CA LEU A 111 -24.62 0.74 -1.62
C LEU A 111 -25.74 1.78 -1.73
N GLY A 112 -25.42 2.94 -2.28
CA GLY A 112 -26.34 4.07 -2.31
C GLY A 112 -25.64 5.37 -2.68
N VAL A 113 -26.25 6.49 -2.29
CA VAL A 113 -25.72 7.83 -2.52
C VAL A 113 -25.88 8.71 -1.28
N THR A 114 -25.01 9.68 -1.11
CA THR A 114 -25.21 10.77 -0.15
C THR A 114 -26.33 11.72 -0.60
N ASP A 115 -26.73 12.65 0.27
CA ASP A 115 -27.59 13.79 -0.07
C ASP A 115 -27.06 14.66 -1.21
N THR A 116 -25.74 14.71 -1.40
CA THR A 116 -25.05 15.38 -2.51
C THR A 116 -24.85 14.48 -3.74
N GLU A 117 -25.62 13.39 -3.87
CA GLU A 117 -25.52 12.40 -4.96
C GLU A 117 -24.11 11.79 -5.12
N THR A 118 -23.33 11.75 -4.04
CA THR A 118 -22.00 11.12 -4.05
C THR A 118 -22.14 9.63 -3.82
N PRO A 119 -21.59 8.77 -4.68
CA PRO A 119 -21.81 7.34 -4.60
C PRO A 119 -21.08 6.70 -3.41
N LEU A 120 -21.78 5.77 -2.76
CA LEU A 120 -21.28 4.95 -1.66
C LEU A 120 -21.06 3.52 -2.14
N PHE A 121 -19.95 2.91 -1.74
CA PHE A 121 -19.58 1.56 -2.13
C PHE A 121 -19.25 0.70 -0.91
N VAL A 122 -19.61 -0.57 -0.99
CA VAL A 122 -19.20 -1.59 -0.04
C VAL A 122 -18.20 -2.53 -0.71
N ASP A 123 -17.21 -3.03 0.04
CA ASP A 123 -16.30 -4.05 -0.44
C ASP A 123 -16.61 -5.45 0.11
N GLU A 124 -15.79 -6.42 -0.29
CA GLU A 124 -15.94 -7.83 0.10
C GLU A 124 -15.73 -8.10 1.59
N GLU A 125 -15.10 -7.16 2.31
CA GLU A 125 -14.94 -7.21 3.75
C GLU A 125 -16.05 -6.45 4.51
N GLY A 126 -16.99 -5.82 3.79
CA GLY A 126 -18.10 -5.06 4.37
C GLY A 126 -17.72 -3.63 4.78
N ARG A 127 -16.56 -3.12 4.34
CA ARG A 127 -16.11 -1.76 4.62
C ARG A 127 -16.83 -0.77 3.71
N LEU A 128 -17.06 0.44 4.22
CA LEU A 128 -17.78 1.48 3.48
C LEU A 128 -16.82 2.50 2.89
N PHE A 129 -17.01 2.81 1.61
CA PHE A 129 -16.22 3.76 0.85
C PHE A 129 -17.09 4.84 0.22
N VAL A 130 -16.47 6.00 0.00
CA VAL A 130 -17.02 7.08 -0.82
C VAL A 130 -15.97 7.52 -1.83
N ALA A 131 -16.40 7.79 -3.05
CA ALA A 131 -15.56 8.38 -4.10
C ALA A 131 -16.18 9.72 -4.52
N ASP A 132 -15.43 10.79 -4.31
CA ASP A 132 -15.82 12.15 -4.72
C ASP A 132 -14.72 12.82 -5.54
N THR A 133 -14.92 14.08 -5.90
CA THR A 133 -13.93 14.86 -6.67
C THR A 133 -12.62 15.10 -5.91
N GLY A 134 -12.60 14.92 -4.57
CA GLY A 134 -11.40 15.03 -3.72
C GLY A 134 -10.56 13.75 -3.63
N GLY A 135 -11.10 12.64 -4.15
CA GLY A 135 -10.45 11.34 -4.21
C GLY A 135 -11.29 10.25 -3.58
N TRP A 136 -10.61 9.27 -3.00
CA TRP A 136 -11.25 8.09 -2.43
C TRP A 136 -11.04 8.00 -0.93
N TRP A 137 -12.07 7.55 -0.24
CA TRP A 137 -12.12 7.61 1.21
C TRP A 137 -12.77 6.37 1.80
N VAL A 138 -12.25 5.93 2.95
CA VAL A 138 -12.88 4.92 3.81
C VAL A 138 -13.74 5.66 4.84
N LEU A 139 -15.04 5.37 4.86
CA LEU A 139 -15.97 5.91 5.85
C LEU A 139 -15.96 5.12 7.17
N GLY A 140 -15.74 3.81 7.11
CA GLY A 140 -15.69 2.93 8.28
C GLY A 140 -15.31 1.49 7.90
N ASP A 141 -14.91 0.71 8.91
CA ASP A 141 -14.52 -0.69 8.72
C ASP A 141 -15.74 -1.64 8.64
N SER A 142 -16.94 -1.09 8.85
CA SER A 142 -18.22 -1.73 8.53
C SER A 142 -19.20 -0.73 7.92
N VAL A 143 -20.22 -1.22 7.22
CA VAL A 143 -21.31 -0.38 6.70
C VAL A 143 -22.02 0.38 7.82
N GLU A 144 -22.29 -0.28 8.95
CA GLU A 144 -22.93 0.38 10.10
C GLU A 144 -22.10 1.55 10.61
N GLU A 145 -20.81 1.30 10.88
CA GLU A 145 -19.89 2.31 11.37
C GLU A 145 -19.74 3.47 10.39
N GLY A 146 -19.62 3.18 9.10
CA GLY A 146 -19.43 4.18 8.06
C GLY A 146 -20.67 5.06 7.86
N LEU A 147 -21.87 4.48 7.87
CA LEU A 147 -23.12 5.26 7.77
C LEU A 147 -23.32 6.12 9.04
N ALA A 148 -23.01 5.58 10.22
CA ALA A 148 -23.03 6.35 11.46
C ALA A 148 -21.99 7.48 11.46
N ALA A 149 -20.79 7.24 10.92
CA ALA A 149 -19.72 8.23 10.78
C ALA A 149 -20.16 9.39 9.87
N LEU A 150 -20.78 9.05 8.73
CA LEU A 150 -21.29 10.01 7.76
C LEU A 150 -22.38 10.90 8.38
N ALA A 151 -23.35 10.29 9.07
CA ALA A 151 -24.44 11.00 9.73
C ALA A 151 -23.96 11.89 10.89
N GLU A 152 -22.91 11.49 11.59
CA GLU A 152 -22.31 12.26 12.68
C GLU A 152 -21.31 13.32 12.20
N GLY A 153 -20.84 13.23 10.95
CA GLY A 153 -19.81 14.10 10.38
C GLY A 153 -18.42 13.83 10.96
N ARG A 154 -18.04 12.56 11.10
CA ARG A 154 -16.65 12.16 11.37
C ARG A 154 -15.84 12.14 10.07
N ALA A 155 -14.60 12.62 10.12
CA ALA A 155 -13.79 12.76 8.92
C ALA A 155 -13.42 11.38 8.37
N PRO A 156 -13.65 11.14 7.06
CA PRO A 156 -13.31 9.86 6.47
C PRO A 156 -11.79 9.75 6.25
N ARG A 157 -11.29 8.52 6.26
CA ARG A 157 -9.86 8.27 6.07
C ARG A 157 -9.51 8.28 4.59
N ARG A 158 -8.63 9.20 4.17
CA ARG A 158 -8.18 9.28 2.78
C ARG A 158 -7.43 8.02 2.38
N ILE A 159 -7.78 7.46 1.22
CA ILE A 159 -6.99 6.44 0.56
C ILE A 159 -5.89 7.17 -0.20
N ALA A 160 -4.71 7.25 0.41
CA ALA A 160 -3.53 7.83 -0.20
C ALA A 160 -2.59 6.72 -0.70
N ALA A 161 -1.94 7.01 -1.82
CA ALA A 161 -0.72 6.31 -2.19
C ALA A 161 0.32 6.52 -1.08
N VAL A 162 1.09 5.47 -0.83
CA VAL A 162 2.17 5.48 0.14
C VAL A 162 3.47 5.38 -0.63
N ASP A 163 4.39 6.29 -0.35
CA ASP A 163 5.79 6.21 -0.77
C ASP A 163 6.64 6.17 0.50
N GLN A 164 7.13 4.98 0.86
CA GLN A 164 8.05 4.79 1.98
C GLN A 164 9.43 4.56 1.41
N GLY A 165 10.40 5.33 1.89
CA GLY A 165 11.80 5.19 1.48
C GLY A 165 12.70 5.10 2.70
N TRP A 166 13.64 4.17 2.66
CA TRP A 166 14.73 4.07 3.63
C TRP A 166 16.06 3.85 2.93
N ARG A 167 17.15 3.95 3.69
CA ARG A 167 18.50 3.70 3.20
C ARG A 167 19.15 2.59 3.99
N LEU A 168 19.88 1.74 3.28
CA LEU A 168 20.72 0.69 3.83
C LEU A 168 22.19 1.09 3.64
N GLY A 169 23.04 0.78 4.61
CA GLY A 169 24.49 0.86 4.45
C GLY A 169 24.96 -0.05 3.32
N ARG A 170 26.04 0.33 2.63
CA ARG A 170 26.69 -0.53 1.64
C ARG A 170 27.50 -1.61 2.33
N LEU A 171 27.54 -2.79 1.72
CA LEU A 171 28.49 -3.83 2.11
C LEU A 171 29.86 -3.50 1.47
N PRO A 172 30.92 -3.26 2.27
CA PRO A 172 32.21 -2.81 1.73
C PRO A 172 32.93 -3.89 0.90
N ALA A 173 32.58 -5.16 1.08
CA ALA A 173 33.17 -6.28 0.34
C ALA A 173 32.52 -6.55 -1.03
N GLU A 174 31.39 -5.89 -1.34
CA GLU A 174 30.62 -6.16 -2.55
C GLU A 174 30.65 -5.00 -3.55
N ASP A 175 30.61 -5.34 -4.85
CA ASP A 175 30.36 -4.34 -5.87
C ASP A 175 28.91 -3.82 -5.79
N VAL A 176 28.64 -2.65 -6.37
CA VAL A 176 27.33 -1.99 -6.28
C VAL A 176 26.21 -2.82 -6.92
N VAL A 177 26.50 -3.59 -7.96
CA VAL A 177 25.51 -4.40 -8.67
C VAL A 177 25.17 -5.64 -7.82
N ALA A 178 26.17 -6.30 -7.24
CA ALA A 178 26.01 -7.41 -6.32
C ALA A 178 25.21 -7.00 -5.08
N ASP A 179 25.56 -5.87 -4.46
CA ASP A 179 24.85 -5.38 -3.27
C ASP A 179 23.38 -5.03 -3.61
N LEU A 180 23.12 -4.41 -4.79
CA LEU A 180 21.76 -4.15 -5.28
C LEU A 180 20.95 -5.43 -5.52
N VAL A 181 21.54 -6.41 -6.22
CA VAL A 181 20.87 -7.67 -6.55
C VAL A 181 20.56 -8.45 -5.28
N LYS A 182 21.53 -8.63 -4.38
CA LYS A 182 21.33 -9.32 -3.11
C LYS A 182 20.31 -8.61 -2.22
N THR A 183 20.36 -7.28 -2.13
CA THR A 183 19.32 -6.49 -1.43
C THR A 183 17.94 -6.72 -2.06
N GLY A 184 17.85 -6.70 -3.39
CA GLY A 184 16.61 -6.97 -4.12
C GLY A 184 16.05 -8.35 -3.82
N MET A 185 16.91 -9.37 -3.77
CA MET A 185 16.51 -10.75 -3.44
C MET A 185 16.02 -10.89 -2.00
N VAL A 186 16.70 -10.28 -1.03
CA VAL A 186 16.22 -10.23 0.37
C VAL A 186 14.82 -9.59 0.43
N LEU A 187 14.60 -8.51 -0.31
CA LEU A 187 13.27 -7.87 -0.39
C LEU A 187 12.23 -8.75 -1.06
N VAL A 188 12.57 -9.52 -2.11
CA VAL A 188 11.67 -10.52 -2.70
C VAL A 188 11.22 -11.52 -1.63
N TYR A 189 12.15 -12.01 -0.81
CA TYR A 189 11.83 -12.96 0.26
C TYR A 189 10.97 -12.35 1.37
N VAL A 190 11.41 -11.23 1.96
CA VAL A 190 10.71 -10.59 3.09
C VAL A 190 9.30 -10.16 2.67
N LEU A 191 9.16 -9.50 1.52
CA LEU A 191 7.86 -9.04 1.05
C LEU A 191 6.93 -10.21 0.68
N HIS A 192 7.47 -11.31 0.16
CA HIS A 192 6.69 -12.52 -0.10
C HIS A 192 6.22 -13.18 1.21
N ARG A 193 7.11 -13.31 2.19
CA ARG A 193 6.85 -13.92 3.50
C ARG A 193 5.75 -13.20 4.27
N HIS A 194 5.75 -11.86 4.23
CA HIS A 194 4.73 -11.02 4.87
C HIS A 194 3.50 -10.78 3.96
N GLY A 195 3.43 -11.44 2.81
CA GLY A 195 2.30 -11.39 1.89
C GLY A 195 2.14 -10.07 1.13
N LEU A 196 3.10 -9.15 1.20
CA LEU A 196 3.02 -7.81 0.61
C LEU A 196 3.25 -7.80 -0.90
N LEU A 197 4.21 -8.59 -1.39
CA LEU A 197 4.57 -8.65 -2.80
C LEU A 197 5.06 -10.05 -3.18
N ALA A 198 4.38 -10.68 -4.13
CA ALA A 198 4.85 -11.91 -4.76
C ALA A 198 5.48 -11.55 -6.12
N THR A 199 6.79 -11.69 -6.25
CA THR A 199 7.54 -11.33 -7.45
C THR A 199 8.17 -12.55 -8.11
N ARG A 200 8.07 -12.64 -9.44
CA ARG A 200 8.72 -13.68 -10.25
C ARG A 200 9.67 -13.11 -11.31
N ALA A 201 9.77 -11.79 -11.40
CA ALA A 201 10.67 -11.12 -12.31
C ALA A 201 11.12 -9.78 -11.71
N VAL A 202 12.36 -9.40 -11.98
CA VAL A 202 12.91 -8.11 -11.58
C VAL A 202 13.33 -7.34 -12.82
N ARG A 203 13.10 -6.03 -12.82
CA ARG A 203 13.57 -5.13 -13.88
C ARG A 203 14.84 -4.46 -13.40
N PHE A 204 15.95 -4.66 -14.11
CA PHE A 204 17.19 -3.95 -13.82
C PHE A 204 17.35 -2.81 -14.81
N ARG A 205 17.56 -1.60 -14.27
CA ARG A 205 17.68 -0.39 -15.06
C ARG A 205 18.92 0.40 -14.68
N VAL A 206 19.62 0.91 -15.69
CA VAL A 206 20.77 1.82 -15.54
C VAL A 206 20.48 3.11 -16.29
N VAL A 207 20.42 4.23 -15.57
CA VAL A 207 20.13 5.56 -16.14
C VAL A 207 21.33 6.47 -15.93
N GLY A 208 21.82 7.11 -17.00
CA GLY A 208 23.07 7.87 -16.96
C GLY A 208 23.09 9.07 -15.99
N LEU A 209 21.98 9.79 -15.84
CA LEU A 209 21.85 10.99 -15.00
C LEU A 209 20.41 11.14 -14.49
N ARG A 210 20.19 11.04 -13.17
CA ARG A 210 18.94 11.39 -12.44
C ARG A 210 17.62 11.21 -13.22
N GLY A 211 17.33 10.03 -13.78
CA GLY A 211 16.08 9.82 -14.53
C GLY A 211 15.87 10.67 -15.81
N HIS A 212 16.83 11.53 -16.17
CA HIS A 212 16.79 12.45 -17.32
C HIS A 212 17.87 12.14 -18.38
N GLY A 213 18.85 11.31 -18.04
CA GLY A 213 19.85 10.79 -18.96
C GLY A 213 19.32 9.62 -19.79
N PRO A 214 20.06 9.22 -20.85
CA PRO A 214 19.67 8.06 -21.65
C PRO A 214 19.62 6.81 -20.79
N VAL A 215 18.58 6.01 -21.01
CA VAL A 215 18.46 4.65 -20.47
C VAL A 215 19.53 3.80 -21.14
N ARG A 216 20.50 3.33 -20.36
CA ARG A 216 21.64 2.54 -20.86
C ARG A 216 21.38 1.04 -20.83
N LEU A 217 20.55 0.61 -19.90
CA LEU A 217 20.08 -0.76 -19.76
C LEU A 217 18.69 -0.72 -19.13
N ASP A 218 17.77 -1.54 -19.63
CA ASP A 218 16.42 -1.68 -19.10
C ASP A 218 15.85 -3.05 -19.45
N GLU A 219 16.24 -4.05 -18.67
CA GLU A 219 15.93 -5.45 -18.94
C GLU A 219 15.16 -6.10 -17.80
N VAL A 220 14.37 -7.11 -18.14
CA VAL A 220 13.55 -7.86 -17.20
C VAL A 220 14.10 -9.28 -17.07
N PHE A 221 14.53 -9.63 -15.86
CA PHE A 221 15.09 -10.93 -15.52
C PHE A 221 14.05 -11.75 -14.76
N ARG A 222 13.79 -12.97 -15.19
CA ARG A 222 12.92 -13.91 -14.46
C ARG A 222 13.70 -14.57 -13.33
N LEU A 223 13.07 -14.67 -12.17
CA LEU A 223 13.66 -15.34 -11.02
C LEU A 223 13.49 -16.85 -11.17
N ALA A 224 14.59 -17.59 -11.04
CA ALA A 224 14.57 -19.04 -11.00
C ALA A 224 13.95 -19.52 -9.66
N PRO A 225 13.14 -20.59 -9.66
CA PRO A 225 12.72 -21.24 -8.42
C PRO A 225 13.94 -21.91 -7.78
N GLY A 226 14.15 -21.70 -6.48
CA GLY A 226 15.33 -22.22 -5.80
C GLY A 226 15.54 -21.59 -4.42
N SER A 227 16.71 -21.86 -3.83
CA SER A 227 17.15 -21.14 -2.63
C SER A 227 17.40 -19.66 -2.95
N LEU A 228 17.34 -18.81 -1.93
CA LEU A 228 17.59 -17.37 -2.09
C LEU A 228 18.97 -17.10 -2.71
N ASP A 229 19.98 -17.83 -2.24
CA ASP A 229 21.37 -17.66 -2.65
C ASP A 229 21.59 -18.11 -4.09
N ASP A 230 21.04 -19.27 -4.49
CA ASP A 230 21.15 -19.78 -5.87
C ASP A 230 20.47 -18.83 -6.87
N SER A 231 19.28 -18.32 -6.51
CA SER A 231 18.55 -17.38 -7.34
C SER A 231 19.26 -16.02 -7.42
N ALA A 232 19.91 -15.58 -6.34
CA ALA A 232 20.69 -14.35 -6.32
C ALA A 232 21.95 -14.45 -7.21
N GLU A 233 22.69 -15.56 -7.14
CA GLU A 233 23.88 -15.78 -7.97
C GLU A 233 23.52 -15.91 -9.46
N THR A 234 22.44 -16.63 -9.76
CA THR A 234 21.92 -16.75 -11.15
C THR A 234 21.52 -15.39 -11.71
N LEU A 235 20.78 -14.59 -10.92
CA LEU A 235 20.38 -13.25 -11.32
C LEU A 235 21.59 -12.32 -11.49
N LEU A 236 22.57 -12.40 -10.58
CA LEU A 236 23.78 -11.60 -10.63
C LEU A 236 24.61 -11.91 -11.88
N GLY A 237 24.73 -13.18 -12.25
CA GLY A 237 25.37 -13.62 -13.50
C GLY A 237 24.69 -12.99 -14.73
N ASN A 238 23.37 -13.14 -14.85
CA ASN A 238 22.59 -12.60 -15.96
C ASN A 238 22.65 -11.06 -16.04
N VAL A 239 22.59 -10.38 -14.89
CA VAL A 239 22.68 -8.91 -14.83
C VAL A 239 24.08 -8.45 -15.23
N ARG A 240 25.15 -9.14 -14.80
CA ARG A 240 26.53 -8.79 -15.20
C ARG A 240 26.75 -8.99 -16.69
N GLU A 241 26.20 -10.05 -17.26
CA GLU A 241 26.22 -10.30 -18.70
C GLU A 241 25.51 -9.17 -19.47
N ALA A 242 24.31 -8.78 -19.04
CA ALA A 242 23.54 -7.70 -19.66
C ALA A 242 24.17 -6.31 -19.46
N VAL A 243 24.84 -6.08 -18.33
CA VAL A 243 25.55 -4.82 -18.06
C VAL A 243 26.78 -4.69 -18.97
N GLY A 244 27.52 -5.76 -19.23
CA GLY A 244 28.66 -5.76 -20.15
C GLY A 244 29.61 -4.57 -19.93
N GLU A 245 29.81 -3.75 -20.97
CA GLU A 245 30.68 -2.55 -20.95
C GLU A 245 29.96 -1.25 -20.55
N VAL A 246 28.72 -1.30 -20.06
CA VAL A 246 27.95 -0.09 -19.71
C VAL A 246 28.68 0.69 -18.61
N PRO A 247 29.02 1.99 -18.81
CA PRO A 247 29.75 2.76 -17.80
C PRO A 247 28.86 2.99 -16.57
N LEU A 248 29.23 2.38 -15.46
CA LEU A 248 28.45 2.42 -14.22
C LEU A 248 28.76 3.63 -13.33
N GLY A 249 29.87 4.36 -13.51
CA GLY A 249 30.40 5.34 -12.54
C GLY A 249 29.36 6.32 -11.95
N ALA A 250 28.78 7.20 -12.77
CA ALA A 250 27.81 8.22 -12.33
C ALA A 250 26.33 7.83 -12.52
N ALA A 251 26.07 6.62 -13.05
CA ALA A 251 24.72 6.19 -13.38
C ALA A 251 23.91 5.79 -12.14
N GLU A 252 22.63 6.10 -12.11
CA GLU A 252 21.68 5.52 -11.17
C GLU A 252 21.37 4.09 -11.64
N LYS A 253 21.59 3.11 -10.76
CA LYS A 253 21.18 1.72 -11.02
C LYS A 253 20.01 1.40 -10.13
N SER A 254 19.01 0.72 -10.66
CA SER A 254 17.84 0.32 -9.89
C SER A 254 17.37 -1.08 -10.26
N VAL A 255 16.98 -1.84 -9.23
CA VAL A 255 16.27 -3.11 -9.33
C VAL A 255 14.82 -2.84 -8.92
N GLU A 256 13.87 -3.01 -9.83
CA GLU A 256 12.44 -2.94 -9.54
C GLU A 256 11.85 -4.36 -9.48
N LEU A 257 11.19 -4.68 -8.37
CA LEU A 257 10.51 -5.95 -8.17
C LEU A 257 9.16 -5.89 -8.88
N LEU A 258 8.97 -6.71 -9.92
CA LEU A 258 7.72 -6.71 -10.69
C LEU A 258 6.68 -7.59 -10.01
N PRO A 259 5.43 -7.13 -9.84
CA PRO A 259 4.37 -7.95 -9.28
C PRO A 259 4.09 -9.16 -10.18
N GLY A 260 4.03 -10.35 -9.59
CA GLY A 260 3.72 -11.60 -10.26
C GLY A 260 2.23 -11.71 -10.59
N THR A 261 1.90 -12.28 -11.75
CA THR A 261 0.52 -12.40 -12.25
C THR A 261 -0.21 -13.67 -11.79
N SER A 262 0.39 -14.49 -10.93
CA SER A 262 -0.07 -15.86 -10.65
C SER A 262 -0.57 -16.09 -9.22
N GLY A 263 -1.86 -16.43 -9.09
CA GLY A 263 -2.42 -17.31 -8.05
C GLY A 263 -2.61 -16.71 -6.64
N ARG A 264 -3.89 -16.62 -6.22
CA ARG A 264 -4.42 -16.15 -4.92
C ARG A 264 -4.03 -14.70 -4.57
N ARG A 265 -4.80 -13.76 -5.15
CA ARG A 265 -4.82 -12.30 -4.93
C ARG A 265 -3.49 -11.69 -4.46
N PRO A 266 -2.54 -11.43 -5.37
CA PRO A 266 -1.50 -10.43 -5.09
C PRO A 266 -2.15 -9.10 -4.73
N HIS A 267 -1.63 -8.42 -3.70
CA HIS A 267 -2.13 -7.09 -3.36
C HIS A 267 -1.91 -6.12 -4.55
N PRO A 268 -2.92 -5.31 -4.88
CA PRO A 268 -2.87 -4.35 -5.98
C PRO A 268 -1.75 -3.32 -5.75
N GLY A 269 -0.80 -3.25 -6.68
CA GLY A 269 -0.02 -2.02 -6.87
C GLY A 269 1.02 -1.69 -5.82
N VAL A 270 1.51 -2.67 -5.04
CA VAL A 270 2.75 -2.52 -4.29
C VAL A 270 3.90 -2.71 -5.26
N THR A 271 4.78 -1.73 -5.37
CA THR A 271 6.05 -1.84 -6.10
C THR A 271 7.19 -1.58 -5.15
N CYS A 272 8.29 -2.31 -5.32
CA CYS A 272 9.50 -2.10 -4.56
C CYS A 272 10.64 -1.82 -5.52
N THR A 273 11.34 -0.73 -5.30
CA THR A 273 12.52 -0.35 -6.07
C THR A 273 13.70 -0.19 -5.15
N VAL A 274 14.80 -0.84 -5.50
CA VAL A 274 16.10 -0.72 -4.84
C VAL A 274 17.01 0.07 -5.77
N SER A 275 17.69 1.12 -5.30
CA SER A 275 18.57 1.92 -6.15
C SER A 275 19.87 2.34 -5.47
N ALA A 276 20.92 2.52 -6.28
CA ALA A 276 22.24 2.99 -5.84
C ALA A 276 22.83 3.98 -6.84
N GLY A 277 23.63 4.93 -6.34
CA GLY A 277 24.37 5.89 -7.17
C GLY A 277 23.77 7.30 -7.28
N ARG A 278 22.90 7.72 -6.33
CA ARG A 278 22.46 9.12 -6.24
C ARG A 278 23.61 9.97 -5.67
N GLN A 279 24.09 10.98 -6.39
CA GLN A 279 25.14 11.89 -5.88
C GLN A 279 24.78 12.43 -4.49
N GLY A 280 25.69 12.25 -3.51
CA GLY A 280 25.54 12.70 -2.13
C GLY A 280 24.81 11.74 -1.18
N ALA A 281 24.39 10.56 -1.64
CA ALA A 281 23.83 9.51 -0.78
C ALA A 281 24.76 8.28 -0.83
N GLU A 282 25.54 8.08 0.24
CA GLU A 282 26.15 6.78 0.49
C GLU A 282 25.07 5.77 0.85
N GLY A 283 25.16 4.56 0.29
CA GLY A 283 24.23 3.45 0.58
C GLY A 283 23.31 3.04 -0.56
N ILE A 284 22.41 2.10 -0.23
CA ILE A 284 21.35 1.60 -1.10
C ILE A 284 20.03 2.20 -0.65
N GLY A 285 19.34 2.90 -1.54
CA GLY A 285 17.98 3.37 -1.32
C GLY A 285 16.99 2.23 -1.58
N VAL A 286 16.07 2.01 -0.66
CA VAL A 286 14.92 1.13 -0.88
C VAL A 286 13.68 2.00 -0.84
N ARG A 287 12.82 1.84 -1.83
CA ARG A 287 11.55 2.54 -1.94
C ARG A 287 10.43 1.54 -2.13
N LEU A 288 9.50 1.51 -1.20
CA LEU A 288 8.26 0.77 -1.29
C LEU A 288 7.14 1.75 -1.59
N THR A 289 6.56 1.64 -2.79
CA THR A 289 5.37 2.42 -3.12
C THR A 289 4.16 1.50 -3.15
N ALA A 290 3.04 1.99 -2.64
CA ALA A 290 1.76 1.30 -2.75
C ALA A 290 0.71 2.31 -3.20
N LYS A 291 -0.12 1.91 -4.15
CA LYS A 291 -1.24 2.72 -4.62
C LYS A 291 -2.25 3.04 -3.53
N THR A 292 -2.33 2.19 -2.50
CA THR A 292 -3.11 2.44 -1.29
C THR A 292 -2.38 2.06 -0.02
N ARG A 293 -2.51 2.90 1.01
CA ARG A 293 -2.05 2.59 2.37
C ARG A 293 -2.67 1.31 2.93
N THR A 294 -3.94 1.07 2.61
CA THR A 294 -4.69 -0.11 3.04
C THR A 294 -4.08 -1.41 2.52
N ALA A 295 -3.45 -1.40 1.34
CA ALA A 295 -2.74 -2.57 0.83
C ALA A 295 -1.50 -2.93 1.67
N LEU A 296 -0.87 -1.96 2.35
CA LEU A 296 0.28 -2.22 3.21
C LEU A 296 -0.12 -2.53 4.67
N GLU A 297 -1.22 -1.97 5.17
CA GLU A 297 -1.65 -2.14 6.55
C GLU A 297 -2.47 -3.43 6.78
N LYS A 298 -3.04 -4.05 5.73
CA LYS A 298 -3.84 -5.27 5.86
C LYS A 298 -2.97 -6.43 6.39
N GLY A 299 -3.38 -7.01 7.51
CA GLY A 299 -2.70 -8.17 8.12
C GLY A 299 -1.40 -7.86 8.88
N GLY A 300 -1.05 -6.58 9.09
CA GLY A 300 0.18 -6.20 9.82
C GLY A 300 1.49 -6.57 9.09
N GLY A 301 1.41 -7.04 7.85
CA GLY A 301 2.57 -7.52 7.07
C GLY A 301 3.63 -6.43 6.87
N LEU A 302 3.23 -5.16 6.69
CA LEU A 302 4.20 -4.05 6.61
C LEU A 302 5.01 -3.89 7.91
N ALA A 303 4.38 -3.98 9.07
CA ALA A 303 5.09 -3.84 10.34
C ALA A 303 6.10 -4.97 10.52
N GLY A 304 5.71 -6.21 10.24
CA GLY A 304 6.61 -7.37 10.26
C GLY A 304 7.75 -7.27 9.25
N ALA A 305 7.45 -6.83 8.02
CA ALA A 305 8.47 -6.63 6.99
C ALA A 305 9.47 -5.52 7.36
N LEU A 306 9.00 -4.40 7.92
CA LEU A 306 9.86 -3.31 8.39
C LEU A 306 10.74 -3.73 9.56
N ASP A 307 10.24 -4.56 10.48
CA ASP A 307 11.02 -5.10 11.59
C ASP A 307 12.13 -6.04 11.09
N GLU A 308 11.81 -6.97 10.20
CA GLU A 308 12.79 -7.88 9.58
C GLU A 308 13.84 -7.12 8.76
N LEU A 309 13.42 -6.09 8.03
CA LEU A 309 14.34 -5.20 7.30
C LEU A 309 15.20 -4.34 8.22
N SER A 310 14.70 -3.94 9.38
CA SER A 310 15.48 -3.22 10.39
C SER A 310 16.55 -4.12 11.00
N GLY A 311 16.23 -5.40 11.22
CA GLY A 311 17.20 -6.43 11.59
C GLY A 311 18.30 -6.59 10.53
N TYR A 312 17.91 -6.72 9.26
CA TYR A 312 18.84 -6.80 8.14
C TYR A 312 19.72 -5.54 8.01
N ALA A 313 19.13 -4.35 8.14
CA ALA A 313 19.85 -3.07 8.10
C ALA A 313 20.88 -2.96 9.23
N SER A 314 20.54 -3.42 10.43
CA SER A 314 21.43 -3.42 11.60
C SER A 314 22.64 -4.34 11.39
N GLN A 315 22.43 -5.50 10.76
CA GLN A 315 23.50 -6.43 10.41
C GLN A 315 24.46 -5.86 9.35
N ARG A 316 23.97 -5.00 8.44
CA ARG A 316 24.81 -4.33 7.42
C ARG A 316 25.76 -3.27 7.98
N VAL A 317 25.48 -2.73 9.17
CA VAL A 317 26.33 -1.75 9.87
C VAL A 317 27.34 -2.45 10.79
N LEU A 318 27.05 -3.68 11.22
CA LEU A 318 27.81 -4.45 12.22
C LEU A 318 28.91 -5.34 11.62
N ALA A 319 29.62 -4.90 10.59
CA ALA A 319 30.91 -5.51 10.28
C ALA A 319 32.02 -4.75 11.03
N PRO A 320 32.36 -5.09 12.30
CA PRO A 320 33.65 -4.70 12.83
C PRO A 320 34.72 -5.43 12.02
N VAL A 321 35.68 -4.66 11.52
CA VAL A 321 36.92 -5.16 10.94
C VAL A 321 37.48 -6.24 11.87
N GLY A 322 37.53 -7.48 11.38
CA GLY A 322 38.21 -8.55 12.07
C GLY A 322 39.67 -8.13 12.26
N THR A 323 40.09 -7.94 13.50
CA THR A 323 41.50 -7.79 13.85
C THR A 323 42.14 -9.15 13.68
N SER A 324 42.73 -9.37 12.50
CA SER A 324 43.72 -10.42 12.29
C SER A 324 44.99 -10.03 13.06
N ASP A 325 45.12 -10.55 14.28
CA ASP A 325 46.41 -10.60 14.97
C ASP A 325 47.31 -11.58 14.23
N THR A 326 48.36 -11.07 13.58
CA THR A 326 49.59 -11.82 13.27
C THR A 326 50.76 -10.84 13.18
N THR A 327 51.43 -10.70 14.32
CA THR A 327 52.88 -10.60 14.57
C THR A 327 53.83 -9.99 13.51
N ALA A 328 54.47 -8.90 13.97
CA ALA A 328 55.91 -8.62 13.96
C ALA A 328 56.65 -8.36 12.63
N THR A 329 57.27 -7.18 12.50
CA THR A 329 58.72 -6.97 12.79
C THR A 329 59.24 -5.63 12.21
N ALA A 330 59.82 -4.81 13.11
CA ALA A 330 60.90 -3.81 12.93
C ALA A 330 60.67 -2.58 12.01
N THR A 331 61.24 -1.38 12.21
CA THR A 331 62.43 -0.92 12.96
C THR A 331 62.33 0.62 13.16
N ALA A 332 62.88 1.13 14.27
CA ALA A 332 63.51 2.45 14.52
C ALA A 332 62.97 3.71 13.80
N THR A 333 62.79 4.86 14.46
CA THR A 333 63.91 5.68 14.97
C THR A 333 63.40 6.75 15.94
N ALA A 334 64.22 7.01 16.95
CA ALA A 334 64.04 8.00 18.01
C ALA A 334 63.98 9.45 17.51
N THR A 335 63.25 10.29 18.24
CA THR A 335 63.80 11.58 18.72
C THR A 335 63.05 12.04 19.97
N ALA A 336 63.84 12.42 20.97
CA ALA A 336 63.43 12.82 22.31
C ALA A 336 63.33 14.35 22.43
N SER A 337 62.75 14.79 23.56
CA SER A 337 62.85 16.14 24.15
C SER A 337 61.91 17.18 23.49
N VAL A 338 61.12 17.98 24.20
CA VAL A 338 61.49 18.86 25.33
C VAL A 338 60.31 19.06 26.28
N ALA A 339 60.68 19.30 27.54
CA ALA A 339 59.89 19.57 28.73
C ALA A 339 59.09 20.89 28.71
N SER A 340 58.01 20.91 29.52
CA SER A 340 57.69 21.91 30.55
C SER A 340 57.60 23.39 30.16
N GLN A 341 56.41 23.99 30.38
CA GLN A 341 56.14 25.03 31.39
C GLN A 341 54.91 25.87 30.98
N GLY A 342 54.02 26.13 31.94
CA GLY A 342 52.91 27.08 31.83
C GLY A 342 51.63 26.57 32.47
#